data_AF-A0AAD7N1K2-F1
#
_entry.id   AF-A0AAD7N1K2-F1
#
_cell.length_a   1.000
_cell.length_b   1.000
_cell.length_c   1.000
_cell.angle_alpha   90.00
_cell.angle_beta   90.00
_cell.angle_gamma   90.00
#
_symmetry.space_group_name_H-M   'P 1'
#
loop_
_entity.id
_entity.type
_entity.pdbx_description
1 polymer ?
#
loop_
_entity_poly.entity_id
_entity_poly.type
_entity_poly.pdbx_seq_one_letter_code
_entity_poly.pdbx_strand_id
1 'polypeptide(L)'
;MKHSLCGMCQRLDLADKGEEDPQVAAGHQQRHDRLQRSMGRPLQNSTNQPFGATTSVQELQHLKTTSQTDAKDEMARYYDLQWTGMPGHPLSLKCDEVTLRFPDNIDLHPSNEYLTVQGIYKFYSERPDRAVVNVDAKLKLLKGTSMVFINEKKYTNRMISMEEDHEELASRKRRRSSTPSSPNKRLSRIMDSKFNGNDDDYSVLDREPETLKVTFNILNCNPDGPDGHHVFAKDPLTKTGAIEKKTLILSLGDRGKSKDVIQRVHWLLPISRVRSRHKGSLVIFDPMTHTVIGKSGPGDHGHKGIRETINSHNCNIFCTALKLPKHNILLDTLEERIKEAADPGTHASTS
;
A
#
# COMPACT_ATOMS: atom_id res chain seq x y z
N MET A 1 48.83 -28.02 -4.61
CA MET A 1 48.31 -26.78 -4.00
C MET A 1 46.88 -27.04 -3.57
N LYS A 2 46.52 -26.85 -2.28
CA LYS A 2 45.14 -27.05 -1.81
C LYS A 2 44.37 -25.75 -2.05
N HIS A 3 43.40 -25.75 -2.95
CA HIS A 3 42.50 -24.61 -3.11
C HIS A 3 41.58 -24.55 -1.88
N SER A 4 41.63 -23.46 -1.13
CA SER A 4 40.67 -23.20 -0.06
C SER A 4 39.30 -22.97 -0.70
N LEU A 5 38.33 -23.82 -0.38
CA LEU A 5 36.93 -23.60 -0.76
C LEU A 5 36.44 -22.28 -0.14
N CYS A 6 35.56 -21.57 -0.84
CA CYS A 6 34.91 -20.41 -0.24
C CYS A 6 33.98 -20.88 0.91
N GLY A 7 33.75 -20.02 1.91
CA GLY A 7 32.98 -20.39 3.11
C GLY A 7 31.51 -20.77 2.84
N MET A 8 30.99 -20.58 1.63
CA MET A 8 29.67 -21.08 1.24
C MET A 8 29.73 -22.53 0.72
N CYS A 9 30.73 -22.86 -0.11
CA CYS A 9 30.97 -24.22 -0.57
C CYS A 9 31.30 -25.15 0.59
N GLN A 10 32.12 -24.68 1.55
CA GLN A 10 32.44 -25.45 2.75
C GLN A 10 31.20 -25.79 3.60
N ARG A 11 30.21 -24.88 3.63
CA ARG A 11 28.94 -25.11 4.34
C ARG A 11 28.03 -26.11 3.65
N LEU A 12 28.00 -26.09 2.31
CA LEU A 12 27.26 -27.08 1.53
C LEU A 12 27.87 -28.47 1.68
N ASP A 13 29.20 -28.58 1.61
CA ASP A 13 29.90 -29.86 1.82
C ASP A 13 29.66 -30.46 3.21
N LEU A 14 29.58 -29.62 4.26
CA LEU A 14 29.27 -30.06 5.62
C LEU A 14 27.80 -30.49 5.75
N ALA A 15 26.88 -29.74 5.14
CA ALA A 15 25.46 -30.09 5.13
C ALA A 15 25.20 -31.42 4.42
N ASP A 16 25.85 -31.69 3.29
CA ASP A 16 25.72 -32.95 2.55
C ASP A 16 26.29 -34.15 3.34
N LYS A 17 27.26 -33.90 4.22
CA LYS A 17 27.80 -34.90 5.16
C LYS A 17 26.98 -35.06 6.43
N GLY A 18 25.95 -34.23 6.65
CA GLY A 18 25.19 -34.19 7.90
C GLY A 18 26.01 -33.68 9.09
N GLU A 19 27.11 -32.96 8.83
CA GLU A 19 27.95 -32.36 9.87
C GLU A 19 27.52 -30.91 10.13
N GLU A 20 27.49 -30.51 11.40
CA GLU A 20 27.11 -29.15 11.80
C GLU A 20 28.31 -28.19 11.59
N ASP A 21 28.08 -27.01 10.99
CA ASP A 21 29.14 -26.02 10.76
C ASP A 21 29.67 -25.46 12.09
N PRO A 22 30.96 -25.67 12.42
CA PRO A 22 31.56 -25.21 13.68
C PRO A 22 31.41 -23.70 13.91
N GLN A 23 31.42 -22.89 12.83
CA GLN A 23 31.28 -21.44 12.93
C GLN A 23 29.85 -21.03 13.29
N VAL A 24 28.86 -21.74 12.73
CA VAL A 24 27.44 -21.53 13.05
C VAL A 24 27.15 -21.97 14.48
N ALA A 25 27.65 -23.14 14.89
CA ALA A 25 27.52 -23.65 16.25
C ALA A 25 28.14 -22.70 17.29
N ALA A 26 29.36 -22.20 17.05
CA ALA A 26 30.01 -21.20 17.90
C ALA A 26 29.19 -19.90 17.99
N GLY A 27 28.61 -19.44 16.89
CA GLY A 27 27.72 -18.28 16.87
C GLY A 27 26.42 -18.48 17.65
N HIS A 28 25.85 -19.69 17.64
CA HIS A 28 24.69 -20.04 18.46
C HIS A 28 25.04 -20.06 19.96
N GLN A 29 26.17 -20.67 20.33
CA GLN A 29 26.64 -20.70 21.71
C GLN A 29 26.89 -19.28 22.26
N GLN A 30 27.54 -18.41 21.48
CA GLN A 30 27.80 -17.03 21.89
C GLN A 30 26.51 -16.23 22.14
N ARG A 31 25.46 -16.46 21.34
CA ARG A 31 24.13 -15.85 21.57
C ARG A 31 23.47 -16.38 22.84
N HIS A 32 23.58 -17.68 23.08
CA HIS A 32 23.04 -18.31 24.28
C HIS A 32 23.73 -17.78 25.56
N ASP A 33 25.06 -17.70 25.56
CA ASP A 33 25.83 -17.14 26.68
C ASP A 33 25.47 -15.67 26.95
N ARG A 34 25.22 -14.89 25.88
CA ARG A 34 24.77 -13.50 26.02
C ARG A 34 23.40 -13.40 26.69
N LEU A 35 22.47 -14.29 26.35
CA LEU A 35 21.15 -14.34 26.97
C LEU A 35 21.26 -14.74 28.44
N GLN A 36 22.07 -15.75 28.77
CA GLN A 36 22.29 -16.15 30.16
C GLN A 36 22.89 -15.02 31.00
N ARG A 37 23.87 -14.27 30.46
CA ARG A 37 24.43 -13.09 31.14
C ARG A 37 23.39 -11.98 31.35
N SER A 38 22.43 -11.83 30.45
CA SER A 38 21.36 -10.83 30.57
C SER A 38 20.29 -11.19 31.62
N MET A 39 20.08 -12.49 31.85
CA MET A 39 19.06 -12.99 32.78
C MET A 39 19.57 -13.13 34.23
N GLY A 40 20.89 -13.14 34.43
CA GLY A 40 21.51 -13.51 35.69
C GLY A 40 22.13 -12.39 36.51
N ARG A 41 21.89 -11.10 36.23
CA ARG A 41 22.35 -10.03 37.14
C ARG A 41 21.32 -9.83 38.26
N PRO A 42 21.62 -10.19 39.52
CA PRO A 42 20.81 -9.78 40.65
C PRO A 42 20.91 -8.26 40.73
N LEU A 43 19.78 -7.56 40.65
CA LEU A 43 19.71 -6.15 40.99
C LEU A 43 20.05 -6.02 42.48
N GLN A 44 21.29 -5.64 42.77
CA GLN A 44 21.68 -5.26 44.11
C GLN A 44 21.03 -3.91 44.45
N ASN A 45 20.22 -3.93 45.50
CA ASN A 45 19.88 -2.83 46.40
C ASN A 45 19.53 -1.47 45.78
N SER A 46 18.24 -1.27 45.55
CA SER A 46 17.61 0.05 45.70
C SER A 46 16.47 -0.07 46.70
N THR A 47 16.60 0.72 47.76
CA THR A 47 15.80 0.82 48.97
C THR A 47 14.32 1.15 48.69
N ASN A 48 13.42 0.46 49.39
CA ASN A 48 12.06 0.85 49.77
C ASN A 48 11.22 1.67 48.77
N GLN A 49 10.54 0.98 47.84
CA GLN A 49 9.25 1.44 47.33
C GLN A 49 8.20 0.30 47.41
N PRO A 50 7.02 0.54 47.99
CA PRO A 50 5.94 -0.43 48.00
C PRO A 50 5.29 -0.48 46.61
N PHE A 51 5.75 -1.40 45.75
CA PHE A 51 5.04 -1.72 44.52
C PHE A 51 3.93 -2.70 44.80
N GLY A 52 2.72 -2.15 44.93
CA GLY A 52 1.46 -2.86 44.97
C GLY A 52 0.34 -1.98 44.44
N ALA A 53 0.54 -1.32 43.29
CA ALA A 53 -0.52 -0.60 42.61
C ALA A 53 -1.48 -1.63 42.01
N THR A 54 -2.52 -1.99 42.77
CA THR A 54 -3.69 -2.69 42.24
C THR A 54 -4.48 -1.69 41.41
N THR A 55 -4.20 -1.63 40.10
CA THR A 55 -4.99 -0.81 39.17
C THR A 55 -6.44 -1.28 39.27
N SER A 56 -7.36 -0.37 39.59
CA SER A 56 -8.75 -0.75 39.80
C SER A 56 -9.38 -1.24 38.49
N VAL A 57 -10.38 -2.14 38.58
CA VAL A 57 -11.11 -2.64 37.40
C VAL A 57 -11.70 -1.49 36.58
N GLN A 58 -12.11 -0.39 37.24
CA GLN A 58 -12.64 0.82 36.60
C GLN A 58 -11.57 1.61 35.85
N GLU A 59 -10.37 1.72 36.41
CA GLU A 59 -9.24 2.41 35.77
C GLU A 59 -8.73 1.61 34.55
N LEU A 60 -8.74 0.28 34.65
CA LEU A 60 -8.52 -0.60 33.50
C LEU A 60 -9.63 -0.46 32.44
N GLN A 61 -10.89 -0.29 32.83
CA GLN A 61 -11.99 -0.03 31.89
C GLN A 61 -11.83 1.34 31.19
N HIS A 62 -11.41 2.37 31.92
CA HIS A 62 -11.17 3.70 31.37
C HIS A 62 -10.00 3.71 30.37
N LEU A 63 -8.84 3.14 30.75
CA LEU A 63 -7.68 3.00 29.84
C LEU A 63 -8.02 2.17 28.59
N LYS A 64 -8.94 1.20 28.70
CA LYS A 64 -9.44 0.38 27.59
C LYS A 64 -10.34 1.17 26.63
N THR A 65 -11.28 1.97 27.15
CA THR A 65 -12.11 2.84 26.32
C THR A 65 -11.28 3.86 25.56
N THR A 66 -10.26 4.44 26.19
CA THR A 66 -9.36 5.41 25.54
C THR A 66 -8.56 4.78 24.39
N SER A 67 -7.95 3.60 24.61
CA SER A 67 -7.13 2.94 23.58
C SER A 67 -7.91 2.49 22.34
N GLN A 68 -9.21 2.23 22.46
CA GLN A 68 -10.05 1.77 21.34
C GLN A 68 -10.55 2.93 20.49
N THR A 69 -10.99 4.03 21.12
CA THR A 69 -11.21 5.30 20.40
C THR A 69 -9.96 5.64 19.62
N ASP A 70 -8.76 5.52 20.21
CA ASP A 70 -7.52 5.88 19.50
C ASP A 70 -7.31 5.13 18.18
N ALA A 71 -7.61 3.82 18.11
CA ALA A 71 -7.42 3.05 16.87
C ALA A 71 -8.50 3.31 15.80
N LYS A 72 -9.79 3.43 16.20
CA LYS A 72 -10.86 3.82 15.28
C LYS A 72 -10.65 5.26 14.80
N ASP A 73 -10.23 6.15 15.68
CA ASP A 73 -9.94 7.56 15.41
C ASP A 73 -8.71 7.73 14.52
N GLU A 74 -7.66 6.93 14.72
CA GLU A 74 -6.48 6.94 13.86
C GLU A 74 -6.81 6.45 12.45
N MET A 75 -7.61 5.37 12.33
CA MET A 75 -8.08 4.88 11.04
C MET A 75 -9.03 5.88 10.37
N ALA A 76 -9.99 6.45 11.11
CA ALA A 76 -10.89 7.47 10.58
C ALA A 76 -10.09 8.68 10.05
N ARG A 77 -9.11 9.19 10.82
CA ARG A 77 -8.20 10.27 10.38
C ARG A 77 -7.38 9.91 9.15
N TYR A 78 -6.92 8.67 9.05
CA TYR A 78 -6.16 8.20 7.89
C TYR A 78 -7.00 8.28 6.60
N TYR A 79 -8.27 7.84 6.67
CA TYR A 79 -9.17 7.87 5.52
C TYR A 79 -9.83 9.24 5.31
N ASP A 80 -9.89 10.10 6.32
CA ASP A 80 -10.51 11.41 6.26
C ASP A 80 -9.91 12.31 5.16
N LEU A 81 -8.58 12.29 5.02
CA LEU A 81 -7.85 13.02 3.99
C LEU A 81 -8.23 12.59 2.58
N GLN A 82 -8.55 11.31 2.39
CA GLN A 82 -9.00 10.80 1.11
C GLN A 82 -10.48 11.12 0.89
N TRP A 83 -11.30 10.98 1.94
CA TRP A 83 -12.74 11.20 1.92
C TRP A 83 -13.09 12.65 1.60
N THR A 84 -12.53 13.60 2.35
CA THR A 84 -12.76 15.05 2.17
C THR A 84 -12.22 15.59 0.85
N GLY A 85 -11.30 14.87 0.21
CA GLY A 85 -10.80 15.19 -1.13
C GLY A 85 -11.76 14.80 -2.26
N MET A 86 -12.83 14.03 -1.98
CA MET A 86 -13.79 13.60 -2.99
C MET A 86 -14.92 14.63 -3.16
N PRO A 87 -15.36 14.93 -4.40
CA PRO A 87 -16.52 15.79 -4.65
C PRO A 87 -17.77 15.25 -3.94
N GLY A 88 -18.54 16.12 -3.28
CA GLY A 88 -19.75 15.75 -2.55
C GLY A 88 -19.55 15.33 -1.08
N HIS A 89 -18.31 15.31 -0.58
CA HIS A 89 -17.99 14.92 0.80
C HIS A 89 -17.29 16.05 1.58
N PRO A 90 -17.99 17.15 1.90
CA PRO A 90 -17.37 18.34 2.48
C PRO A 90 -17.00 18.18 3.97
N LEU A 91 -17.52 17.15 4.64
CA LEU A 91 -17.33 16.96 6.08
C LEU A 91 -16.30 15.87 6.38
N SER A 92 -15.43 16.14 7.35
CA SER A 92 -14.55 15.14 7.92
C SER A 92 -15.32 14.00 8.58
N LEU A 93 -14.89 12.75 8.38
CA LEU A 93 -15.47 11.54 8.97
C LEU A 93 -15.32 11.55 10.49
N LYS A 94 -16.42 11.24 11.18
CA LYS A 94 -16.39 10.99 12.63
C LYS A 94 -16.27 9.50 12.91
N CYS A 95 -15.71 9.18 14.06
CA CYS A 95 -15.40 7.80 14.44
C CYS A 95 -16.65 6.95 14.68
N ASP A 96 -17.78 7.59 15.03
CA ASP A 96 -19.08 6.95 15.19
C ASP A 96 -19.82 6.70 13.86
N GLU A 97 -19.31 7.27 12.76
CA GLU A 97 -19.76 7.03 11.39
C GLU A 97 -18.94 5.93 10.70
N VAL A 98 -17.81 5.54 11.28
CA VAL A 98 -16.90 4.55 10.69
C VAL A 98 -17.05 3.21 11.41
N THR A 99 -17.22 2.16 10.61
CA THR A 99 -17.19 0.77 11.08
C THR A 99 -16.06 0.02 10.38
N LEU A 100 -15.32 -0.78 11.13
CA LEU A 100 -14.26 -1.63 10.58
C LEU A 100 -14.85 -3.00 10.28
N ARG A 101 -14.68 -3.47 9.04
CA ARG A 101 -15.13 -4.79 8.59
C ARG A 101 -14.00 -5.54 7.88
N PHE A 102 -14.12 -6.86 7.84
CA PHE A 102 -13.27 -7.67 6.97
C PHE A 102 -13.74 -7.58 5.51
N PRO A 103 -12.92 -8.06 4.56
CA PRO A 103 -13.40 -8.41 3.23
C PRO A 103 -14.68 -9.26 3.33
N ASP A 104 -15.57 -9.12 2.35
CA ASP A 104 -16.90 -9.77 2.30
C ASP A 104 -17.94 -9.24 3.31
N ASN A 105 -17.75 -8.00 3.79
CA ASN A 105 -18.72 -7.29 4.62
C ASN A 105 -19.02 -8.00 5.96
N ILE A 106 -18.08 -8.80 6.44
CA ILE A 106 -18.19 -9.48 7.73
C ILE A 106 -17.89 -8.48 8.84
N ASP A 107 -18.89 -8.23 9.69
CA ASP A 107 -18.72 -7.41 10.88
C ASP A 107 -17.65 -8.01 11.78
N LEU A 108 -16.77 -7.15 12.30
CA LEU A 108 -15.92 -7.53 13.41
C LEU A 108 -16.84 -7.96 14.56
N HIS A 109 -16.55 -9.13 15.14
CA HIS A 109 -17.28 -9.62 16.30
C HIS A 109 -17.34 -8.52 17.38
N PRO A 110 -18.50 -8.26 18.02
CA PRO A 110 -18.64 -7.17 18.99
C PRO A 110 -17.63 -7.24 20.15
N SER A 111 -17.18 -8.44 20.52
CA SER A 111 -16.16 -8.60 21.56
C SER A 111 -14.76 -8.10 21.14
N ASN A 112 -14.51 -7.89 19.84
CA ASN A 112 -13.25 -7.33 19.34
C ASN A 112 -13.12 -5.85 19.62
N GLU A 113 -14.23 -5.19 19.95
CA GLU A 113 -14.20 -3.82 20.44
C GLU A 113 -13.24 -3.70 21.63
N TYR A 114 -13.11 -4.75 22.43
CA TYR A 114 -12.28 -4.74 23.63
C TYR A 114 -10.86 -5.31 23.43
N LEU A 115 -10.48 -5.65 22.20
CA LEU A 115 -9.19 -6.27 21.91
C LEU A 115 -8.19 -5.24 21.38
N THR A 116 -6.97 -5.25 21.92
CA THR A 116 -5.86 -4.51 21.31
C THR A 116 -5.62 -5.01 19.89
N VAL A 117 -4.91 -4.25 19.06
CA VAL A 117 -4.51 -4.71 17.72
C VAL A 117 -3.92 -6.12 17.79
N GLN A 118 -3.03 -6.40 18.74
CA GLN A 118 -2.47 -7.74 19.01
C GLN A 118 -3.52 -8.76 19.49
N GLY A 119 -4.45 -8.34 20.35
CA GLY A 119 -5.58 -9.15 20.81
C GLY A 119 -6.51 -9.57 19.66
N ILE A 120 -6.76 -8.69 18.69
CA ILE A 120 -7.55 -8.98 17.49
C ILE A 120 -6.87 -10.11 16.70
N TYR A 121 -5.54 -10.04 16.46
CA TYR A 121 -4.82 -11.14 15.79
C TYR A 121 -4.96 -12.44 16.55
N LYS A 122 -4.73 -12.43 17.87
CA LYS A 122 -4.78 -13.63 18.69
C LYS A 122 -6.17 -14.26 18.67
N PHE A 123 -7.21 -13.45 18.86
CA PHE A 123 -8.60 -13.89 18.83
C PHE A 123 -8.96 -14.53 17.48
N TYR A 124 -8.60 -13.89 16.37
CA TYR A 124 -8.93 -14.42 15.05
C TYR A 124 -8.03 -15.57 14.58
N SER A 125 -6.78 -15.67 15.06
CA SER A 125 -5.93 -16.82 14.74
C SER A 125 -6.35 -18.10 15.46
N GLU A 126 -7.05 -17.96 16.60
CA GLU A 126 -7.52 -19.07 17.44
C GLU A 126 -8.95 -19.52 17.10
N ARG A 127 -9.69 -18.81 16.23
CA ARG A 127 -11.07 -19.19 15.90
C ARG A 127 -11.16 -20.44 15.01
N PRO A 128 -12.18 -21.30 15.21
CA PRO A 128 -12.39 -22.50 14.39
C PRO A 128 -12.71 -22.17 12.92
N ASP A 129 -13.24 -20.99 12.62
CA ASP A 129 -13.56 -20.49 11.28
C ASP A 129 -12.42 -19.68 10.63
N ARG A 130 -11.18 -19.77 11.14
CA ARG A 130 -9.99 -19.06 10.61
C ARG A 130 -9.72 -19.27 9.11
N ALA A 131 -10.28 -20.32 8.49
CA ALA A 131 -10.17 -20.52 7.05
C ALA A 131 -10.88 -19.41 6.26
N VAL A 132 -11.90 -18.79 6.84
CA VAL A 132 -12.64 -17.64 6.30
C VAL A 132 -11.89 -16.33 6.60
N VAL A 133 -11.21 -16.25 7.75
CA VAL A 133 -10.48 -15.05 8.20
C VAL A 133 -8.98 -15.31 8.15
N ASN A 134 -8.34 -15.05 7.00
CA ASN A 134 -6.93 -15.37 6.80
C ASN A 134 -6.00 -14.38 7.56
N VAL A 135 -5.53 -14.79 8.75
CA VAL A 135 -4.60 -14.02 9.58
C VAL A 135 -3.19 -14.63 9.49
N ASP A 136 -2.30 -14.00 8.72
CA ASP A 136 -0.90 -14.46 8.56
C ASP A 136 -0.03 -14.06 9.76
N ALA A 137 0.33 -15.03 10.60
CA ALA A 137 1.07 -14.82 11.85
C ALA A 137 2.52 -14.30 11.65
N LYS A 138 3.09 -14.40 10.43
CA LYS A 138 4.49 -13.99 10.17
C LYS A 138 4.63 -12.51 9.82
N LEU A 139 3.52 -11.82 9.54
CA LEU A 139 3.51 -10.40 9.25
C LEU A 139 2.82 -9.70 10.43
N LYS A 140 3.51 -8.78 11.11
CA LYS A 140 2.94 -7.93 12.17
C LYS A 140 1.88 -6.92 11.63
N LEU A 141 1.23 -7.25 10.51
CA LEU A 141 0.16 -6.51 9.85
C LEU A 141 -0.84 -7.51 9.25
N LEU A 142 -2.12 -7.29 9.55
CA LEU A 142 -3.30 -7.96 9.02
C LEU A 142 -3.18 -7.89 7.51
N LYS A 143 -2.88 -9.02 6.90
CA LYS A 143 -2.95 -9.19 5.44
C LYS A 143 -4.39 -9.47 4.98
N GLY A 144 -5.37 -9.25 5.84
CA GLY A 144 -6.73 -8.91 5.44
C GLY A 144 -6.80 -7.39 5.41
N THR A 145 -7.05 -6.81 4.25
CA THR A 145 -7.44 -5.40 4.10
C THR A 145 -8.65 -5.17 4.99
N SER A 146 -8.46 -4.64 6.19
CA SER A 146 -9.56 -4.12 6.97
C SER A 146 -10.15 -2.97 6.16
N MET A 147 -11.40 -3.13 5.75
CA MET A 147 -12.11 -2.12 4.99
C MET A 147 -12.82 -1.21 5.99
N VAL A 148 -12.69 0.09 5.77
CA VAL A 148 -13.47 1.10 6.48
C VAL A 148 -14.80 1.23 5.76
N PHE A 149 -15.88 0.93 6.47
CA PHE A 149 -17.25 1.14 6.01
C PHE A 149 -17.80 2.38 6.67
N ILE A 150 -18.29 3.30 5.85
CA ILE A 150 -18.88 4.55 6.30
C ILE A 150 -20.39 4.35 6.38
N ASN A 151 -20.95 4.66 7.54
CA ASN A 151 -22.39 4.67 7.75
C ASN A 151 -22.98 5.90 7.07
N GLU A 152 -23.38 5.73 5.82
CA GLU A 152 -23.92 6.78 4.97
C GLU A 152 -25.09 7.52 5.62
N LYS A 153 -26.02 6.79 6.26
CA LYS A 153 -27.16 7.43 6.95
C LYS A 153 -26.71 8.40 8.04
N LYS A 154 -25.74 8.02 8.87
CA LYS A 154 -25.22 8.92 9.92
C LYS A 154 -24.51 10.13 9.32
N TYR A 155 -23.68 9.90 8.31
CA TYR A 155 -22.94 10.97 7.62
C TYR A 155 -23.89 11.97 6.95
N THR A 156 -24.85 11.49 6.17
CA THR A 156 -25.84 12.31 5.47
C THR A 156 -26.74 13.06 6.44
N ASN A 157 -27.19 12.42 7.52
CA ASN A 157 -27.97 13.11 8.57
C ASN A 157 -27.17 14.26 9.19
N ARG A 158 -25.86 14.09 9.40
CA ARG A 158 -25.01 15.18 9.88
C ARG A 158 -24.84 16.29 8.85
N MET A 159 -24.72 15.95 7.56
CA MET A 159 -24.71 16.96 6.50
C MET A 159 -25.99 17.79 6.48
N ILE A 160 -27.16 17.13 6.52
CA ILE A 160 -28.47 17.80 6.53
C ILE A 160 -28.60 18.72 7.76
N SER A 161 -28.23 18.21 8.94
CA SER A 161 -28.29 19.00 10.17
C SER A 161 -27.42 20.27 10.10
N MET A 162 -26.27 20.24 9.42
CA MET A 162 -25.44 21.43 9.23
C MET A 162 -26.07 22.43 8.25
N GLU A 163 -26.75 21.96 7.20
CA GLU A 163 -27.46 22.84 6.27
C GLU A 163 -28.63 23.56 6.95
N GLU A 164 -29.39 22.85 7.80
CA GLU A 164 -30.47 23.43 8.60
C GLU A 164 -29.96 24.51 9.57
N ASP A 165 -28.83 24.26 10.25
CA ASP A 165 -28.19 25.24 11.14
C ASP A 165 -27.74 26.50 10.38
N HIS A 166 -27.22 26.34 9.16
CA HIS A 166 -26.83 27.45 8.30
C HIS A 166 -28.04 28.25 7.81
N GLU A 167 -29.15 27.59 7.49
CA GLU A 167 -30.40 28.26 7.10
C GLU A 167 -31.05 28.99 8.29
N GLU A 168 -31.00 28.40 9.49
CA GLU A 168 -31.50 29.07 10.70
C GLU A 168 -30.67 30.33 11.03
N LEU A 169 -29.34 30.25 10.91
CA LEU A 169 -28.47 31.41 11.10
C LEU A 169 -28.71 32.49 10.02
N ALA A 170 -28.92 32.10 8.77
CA ALA A 170 -29.22 33.02 7.68
C ALA A 170 -30.57 33.72 7.88
N SER A 171 -31.60 33.00 8.33
CA SER A 171 -32.94 33.54 8.60
C SER A 171 -32.95 34.47 9.83
N ARG A 172 -32.19 34.14 10.89
CA ARG A 172 -32.00 35.02 12.06
C ARG A 172 -31.30 36.34 11.69
N LYS A 173 -30.35 36.32 10.76
CA LYS A 173 -29.65 37.54 10.31
C LYS A 173 -30.59 38.50 9.55
N ARG A 174 -31.58 37.98 8.80
CA ARG A 174 -32.58 38.81 8.10
C ARG A 174 -33.58 39.49 9.03
N ARG A 175 -33.82 38.96 10.24
CA ARG A 175 -34.76 39.55 11.21
C ARG A 175 -34.21 40.75 11.99
N ARG A 176 -32.91 41.01 11.95
CA ARG A 176 -32.29 42.14 12.69
C ARG A 176 -32.22 43.45 11.90
N SER A 177 -32.59 43.47 10.62
CA SER A 177 -32.55 44.69 9.78
C SER A 177 -33.93 45.26 9.43
N SER A 178 -35.02 44.70 9.95
CA SER A 178 -36.36 45.31 9.80
C SER A 178 -36.65 46.22 10.99
N THR A 179 -36.49 47.52 10.78
CA THR A 179 -37.12 48.58 11.59
C THR A 179 -38.62 48.25 11.77
N PRO A 180 -39.18 48.37 12.97
CA PRO A 180 -40.56 47.97 13.23
C PRO A 180 -41.51 48.93 12.55
N SER A 181 -42.19 48.49 11.49
CA SER A 181 -43.38 49.15 10.97
C SER A 181 -44.59 48.23 11.14
N SER A 182 -45.44 48.63 12.07
CA SER A 182 -46.87 48.35 12.27
C SER A 182 -47.39 46.89 12.29
N PRO A 183 -48.17 46.49 13.32
CA PRO A 183 -48.71 45.15 13.43
C PRO A 183 -50.03 45.03 12.66
N ASN A 184 -50.14 44.06 11.74
CA ASN A 184 -51.43 43.45 11.46
C ASN A 184 -51.33 42.09 10.75
N LYS A 185 -52.10 41.13 11.31
CA LYS A 185 -52.67 39.90 10.72
C LYS A 185 -51.82 38.61 10.68
N ARG A 186 -52.10 37.75 11.68
CA ARG A 186 -52.67 36.38 11.58
C ARG A 186 -52.55 35.67 10.21
N LEU A 187 -51.94 34.47 10.19
CA LEU A 187 -52.61 33.19 9.88
C LEU A 187 -51.62 31.99 9.86
N SER A 188 -52.18 30.84 10.22
CA SER A 188 -51.65 29.50 10.49
C SER A 188 -51.38 28.60 9.26
N ARG A 189 -50.48 27.61 9.39
CA ARG A 189 -50.47 26.26 8.75
C ARG A 189 -49.23 25.50 9.25
N ILE A 190 -49.28 24.40 10.00
CA ILE A 190 -49.68 23.01 9.67
C ILE A 190 -49.13 22.53 8.32
N MET A 191 -48.10 21.66 8.39
CA MET A 191 -47.83 20.59 7.43
C MET A 191 -47.18 19.42 8.20
N ASP A 192 -47.92 18.31 8.28
CA ASP A 192 -47.42 16.98 8.60
C ASP A 192 -46.53 16.47 7.46
N SER A 193 -45.48 15.71 7.77
CA SER A 193 -44.74 14.90 6.79
C SER A 193 -44.69 13.45 7.26
N LYS A 194 -45.36 12.57 6.52
CA LYS A 194 -45.30 11.11 6.65
C LYS A 194 -44.17 10.59 5.77
N PHE A 195 -43.22 9.87 6.36
CA PHE A 195 -42.28 9.02 5.64
C PHE A 195 -42.80 7.57 5.59
N ASN A 196 -42.97 7.07 4.37
CA ASN A 196 -42.98 5.67 3.93
C ASN A 196 -42.53 5.78 2.45
N GLY A 197 -41.64 4.98 1.87
CA GLY A 197 -40.90 3.80 2.23
C GLY A 197 -40.32 3.24 0.92
N ASN A 198 -39.19 2.53 0.99
CA ASN A 198 -38.58 1.69 -0.04
C ASN A 198 -38.46 2.23 -1.47
N ASP A 199 -37.23 2.52 -1.87
CA ASP A 199 -36.76 2.22 -3.23
C ASP A 199 -35.25 1.96 -3.18
N ASP A 200 -34.89 0.67 -3.21
CA ASP A 200 -33.53 0.21 -3.53
C ASP A 200 -33.36 0.33 -5.05
N ASP A 201 -33.19 1.55 -5.56
CA ASP A 201 -32.90 1.80 -6.96
C ASP A 201 -31.44 2.26 -7.12
N TYR A 202 -30.57 1.32 -7.51
CA TYR A 202 -29.17 1.60 -7.81
C TYR A 202 -29.05 2.17 -9.23
N SER A 203 -29.11 3.49 -9.36
CA SER A 203 -28.70 4.15 -10.60
C SER A 203 -27.19 4.03 -10.78
N VAL A 204 -26.75 3.22 -11.74
CA VAL A 204 -25.37 3.24 -12.24
C VAL A 204 -25.19 4.55 -13.01
N LEU A 205 -24.69 5.58 -12.32
CA LEU A 205 -24.25 6.81 -12.97
C LEU A 205 -22.96 6.52 -13.74
N ASP A 206 -22.98 6.80 -15.04
CA ASP A 206 -21.78 6.79 -15.89
C ASP A 206 -20.76 7.79 -15.30
N ARG A 207 -19.73 7.23 -14.66
CA ARG A 207 -18.60 7.99 -14.12
C ARG A 207 -17.71 8.44 -15.27
N GLU A 208 -17.39 9.72 -15.32
CA GLU A 208 -16.26 10.19 -16.11
C GLU A 208 -14.96 9.55 -15.58
N PRO A 209 -14.06 9.07 -16.46
CA PRO A 209 -12.86 8.35 -16.04
C PRO A 209 -11.91 9.26 -15.25
N GLU A 210 -11.57 8.85 -14.03
CA GLU A 210 -10.57 9.54 -13.19
C GLU A 210 -9.20 9.52 -13.89
N THR A 211 -8.67 10.69 -14.25
CA THR A 211 -7.30 10.81 -14.76
C THR A 211 -6.33 11.23 -13.65
N LEU A 212 -5.33 10.38 -13.35
CA LEU A 212 -4.24 10.69 -12.43
C LEU A 212 -3.10 11.39 -13.17
N LYS A 213 -2.81 12.66 -12.81
CA LYS A 213 -1.62 13.36 -13.33
C LYS A 213 -0.36 12.79 -12.70
N VAL A 214 0.59 12.37 -13.53
CA VAL A 214 1.89 11.83 -13.10
C VAL A 214 3.01 12.66 -13.69
N THR A 215 4.01 12.95 -12.87
CA THR A 215 5.18 13.75 -13.22
C THR A 215 6.41 12.86 -13.26
N PHE A 216 7.07 12.78 -14.41
CA PHE A 216 8.28 12.00 -14.62
C PHE A 216 9.49 12.95 -14.60
N ASN A 217 10.46 12.64 -13.76
CA ASN A 217 11.77 13.27 -13.79
C ASN A 217 12.71 12.37 -14.58
N ILE A 218 13.26 12.89 -15.69
CA ILE A 218 14.28 12.18 -16.45
C ILE A 218 15.63 12.47 -15.79
N LEU A 219 16.40 11.42 -15.51
CA LEU A 219 17.78 11.53 -15.04
C LEU A 219 18.68 11.09 -16.19
N ASN A 220 19.48 12.02 -16.71
CA ASN A 220 20.46 11.72 -17.74
C ASN A 220 21.75 11.30 -17.05
N CYS A 221 22.22 10.10 -17.37
CA CYS A 221 23.48 9.57 -16.89
C CYS A 221 24.54 9.83 -17.95
N ASN A 222 25.48 10.74 -17.67
CA ASN A 222 26.60 11.00 -18.55
C ASN A 222 27.87 10.44 -17.91
N PRO A 223 28.71 9.70 -18.65
CA PRO A 223 30.04 9.37 -18.18
C PRO A 223 30.86 10.67 -18.10
N ASP A 224 31.38 10.97 -16.91
CA ASP A 224 32.19 12.15 -16.65
C ASP A 224 33.67 11.73 -16.59
N GLY A 225 34.41 12.13 -17.61
CA GLY A 225 35.86 11.93 -17.69
C GLY A 225 36.32 10.51 -18.09
N PRO A 226 37.65 10.34 -18.24
CA PRO A 226 38.29 9.08 -18.64
C PRO A 226 38.21 7.98 -17.58
N ASP A 227 37.86 8.34 -16.34
CA ASP A 227 37.83 7.43 -15.20
C ASP A 227 36.51 6.63 -15.11
N GLY A 228 35.54 6.92 -15.98
CA GLY A 228 34.28 6.16 -16.09
C GLY A 228 33.29 6.42 -14.96
N HIS A 229 33.42 7.50 -14.21
CA HIS A 229 32.46 7.87 -13.19
C HIS A 229 31.19 8.43 -13.82
N HIS A 230 30.04 7.86 -13.47
CA HIS A 230 28.74 8.30 -13.98
C HIS A 230 28.19 9.45 -13.14
N VAL A 231 27.96 10.60 -13.78
CA VAL A 231 27.27 11.75 -13.17
C VAL A 231 25.83 11.75 -13.64
N PHE A 232 24.91 11.74 -12.68
CA PHE A 232 23.48 11.84 -12.92
C PHE A 232 23.05 13.30 -12.85
N ALA A 233 22.74 13.88 -14.01
CA ALA A 233 22.13 15.20 -14.09
C ALA A 233 20.62 15.06 -14.24
N LYS A 234 19.86 15.81 -13.45
CA LYS A 234 18.41 15.90 -13.63
C LYS A 234 18.13 16.69 -14.90
N ASP A 235 17.40 16.10 -15.83
CA ASP A 235 16.94 16.81 -17.02
C ASP A 235 15.99 17.93 -16.57
N PRO A 236 16.20 19.20 -16.98
CA PRO A 236 15.28 20.28 -16.67
C PRO A 236 13.88 20.01 -17.25
N LEU A 237 13.76 19.15 -18.27
CA LEU A 237 12.49 18.83 -18.89
C LEU A 237 11.70 17.84 -18.02
N THR A 238 10.83 18.40 -17.19
CA THR A 238 9.85 17.61 -16.45
C THR A 238 8.72 17.21 -17.39
N LYS A 239 8.56 15.91 -17.67
CA LYS A 239 7.44 15.42 -18.49
C LYS A 239 6.24 15.12 -17.59
N THR A 240 5.08 15.64 -17.96
CA THR A 240 3.81 15.31 -17.29
C THR A 240 2.96 14.45 -18.21
N GLY A 241 2.28 13.47 -17.63
CA GLY A 241 1.31 12.62 -18.33
C GLY A 241 0.08 12.41 -17.47
N ALA A 242 -1.01 11.95 -18.09
CA ALA A 242 -2.21 11.55 -17.38
C ALA A 242 -2.41 10.04 -17.54
N ILE A 243 -2.64 9.33 -16.43
CA ILE A 243 -3.02 7.93 -16.42
C ILE A 243 -4.53 7.88 -16.23
N GLU A 244 -5.23 7.42 -17.25
CA GLU A 244 -6.67 7.18 -17.16
C GLU A 244 -6.92 5.90 -16.34
N LYS A 245 -7.66 6.04 -15.25
CA LYS A 245 -7.99 4.92 -14.36
C LYS A 245 -9.29 4.29 -14.86
N LYS A 246 -9.16 3.24 -15.66
CA LYS A 246 -10.32 2.49 -16.16
C LYS A 246 -10.63 1.32 -15.23
N THR A 247 -11.85 1.28 -14.70
CA THR A 247 -12.34 0.15 -13.91
C THR A 247 -12.67 -1.00 -14.87
N LEU A 248 -11.90 -2.08 -14.81
CA LEU A 248 -12.14 -3.28 -15.63
C LEU A 248 -13.20 -4.15 -14.97
N ILE A 249 -14.33 -4.36 -15.66
CA ILE A 249 -15.36 -5.31 -15.24
C ILE A 249 -14.87 -6.71 -15.60
N LEU A 250 -14.40 -7.46 -14.60
CA LEU A 250 -13.98 -8.85 -14.78
C LEU A 250 -15.19 -9.80 -14.82
N SER A 251 -15.05 -10.86 -15.62
CA SER A 251 -16.03 -11.95 -15.73
C SER A 251 -16.18 -12.70 -14.38
N LEU A 252 -17.33 -13.34 -14.12
CA LEU A 252 -17.60 -13.98 -12.84
C LEU A 252 -16.56 -15.04 -12.42
N GLY A 253 -15.87 -15.68 -13.37
CA GLY A 253 -14.82 -16.67 -13.09
C GLY A 253 -13.46 -16.08 -12.68
N ASP A 254 -13.26 -14.77 -12.88
CA ASP A 254 -12.02 -14.06 -12.59
C ASP A 254 -12.11 -13.22 -11.31
N ARG A 255 -13.32 -13.03 -10.77
CA ARG A 255 -13.58 -12.31 -9.52
C ARG A 255 -13.05 -13.13 -8.35
N GLY A 256 -12.12 -12.54 -7.59
CA GLY A 256 -11.40 -13.20 -6.48
C GLY A 256 -9.94 -13.53 -6.79
N LYS A 257 -9.50 -13.46 -8.07
CA LYS A 257 -8.08 -13.57 -8.46
C LYS A 257 -7.37 -12.22 -8.60
N SER A 258 -8.14 -11.13 -8.68
CA SER A 258 -7.63 -9.78 -8.86
C SER A 258 -7.35 -9.08 -7.52
N LYS A 259 -6.06 -8.91 -7.19
CA LYS A 259 -5.60 -7.82 -6.32
C LYS A 259 -5.64 -6.52 -7.10
N ASP A 260 -5.75 -5.37 -6.43
CA ASP A 260 -5.45 -4.06 -7.04
C ASP A 260 -4.21 -4.15 -7.94
N VAL A 261 -4.43 -4.03 -9.24
CA VAL A 261 -3.38 -4.20 -10.24
C VAL A 261 -2.64 -2.88 -10.40
N ILE A 262 -1.71 -2.60 -9.47
CA ILE A 262 -0.46 -1.95 -9.87
C ILE A 262 0.47 -3.10 -10.28
N GLN A 263 0.32 -3.57 -11.52
CA GLN A 263 1.11 -4.71 -12.00
C GLN A 263 2.56 -4.28 -12.18
N ARG A 264 3.42 -4.98 -11.44
CA ARG A 264 4.88 -4.90 -11.44
C ARG A 264 5.46 -4.71 -12.84
N VAL A 265 6.42 -3.81 -12.92
CA VAL A 265 7.41 -3.82 -13.99
C VAL A 265 8.35 -5.00 -13.74
N HIS A 266 8.32 -6.01 -14.59
CA HIS A 266 9.37 -7.02 -14.68
C HIS A 266 10.45 -6.48 -15.61
N TRP A 267 11.47 -5.90 -15.02
CA TRP A 267 12.84 -6.04 -15.50
C TRP A 267 13.49 -7.07 -14.57
N LEU A 268 14.45 -7.87 -15.03
CA LEU A 268 15.25 -8.75 -14.18
C LEU A 268 16.11 -7.90 -13.24
N LEU A 269 15.49 -7.40 -12.18
CA LEU A 269 16.11 -6.54 -11.19
C LEU A 269 15.96 -7.22 -9.83
N PRO A 270 17.06 -7.48 -9.10
CA PRO A 270 16.96 -7.83 -7.70
C PRO A 270 16.40 -6.64 -6.90
N ILE A 271 15.10 -6.65 -6.62
CA ILE A 271 14.44 -5.56 -5.89
C ILE A 271 14.69 -5.71 -4.39
N SER A 272 15.60 -4.90 -3.86
CA SER A 272 15.69 -4.64 -2.41
C SER A 272 14.74 -3.49 -2.06
N ARG A 273 13.65 -3.76 -1.32
CA ARG A 273 12.75 -2.69 -0.84
C ARG A 273 13.42 -1.89 0.28
N VAL A 274 14.06 -0.79 -0.08
CA VAL A 274 14.38 0.28 0.88
C VAL A 274 13.17 1.22 0.94
N ARG A 275 12.60 1.42 2.13
CA ARG A 275 11.48 2.34 2.33
C ARG A 275 11.96 3.78 2.13
N SER A 276 11.69 4.35 0.96
CA SER A 276 11.73 5.79 0.71
C SER A 276 10.61 6.48 1.53
N ARG A 277 10.91 7.63 2.14
CA ARG A 277 9.92 8.48 2.84
C ARG A 277 8.95 9.17 1.88
N HIS A 278 9.22 9.18 0.58
CA HIS A 278 8.33 9.76 -0.44
C HIS A 278 7.36 8.70 -0.96
N LYS A 279 6.05 8.87 -0.65
CA LYS A 279 4.98 8.04 -1.21
C LYS A 279 5.01 8.15 -2.73
N GLY A 280 5.20 7.02 -3.42
CA GLY A 280 5.10 6.92 -4.88
C GLY A 280 6.42 6.87 -5.65
N SER A 281 7.59 6.91 -5.00
CA SER A 281 8.86 6.68 -5.69
C SER A 281 9.34 5.23 -5.57
N LEU A 282 9.72 4.63 -6.70
CA LEU A 282 10.45 3.36 -6.76
C LEU A 282 11.92 3.69 -6.97
N VAL A 283 12.76 3.32 -6.01
CA VAL A 283 14.22 3.39 -6.15
C VAL A 283 14.72 1.98 -6.49
N ILE A 284 15.42 1.87 -7.62
CA ILE A 284 16.00 0.63 -8.12
C ILE A 284 17.50 0.65 -7.82
N PHE A 285 18.03 -0.44 -7.28
CA PHE A 285 19.45 -0.63 -7.05
C PHE A 285 19.98 -1.74 -7.95
N ASP A 286 21.18 -1.53 -8.47
CA ASP A 286 21.95 -2.50 -9.25
C ASP A 286 21.20 -3.11 -10.45
N PRO A 287 20.89 -2.31 -11.49
CA PRO A 287 20.14 -2.81 -12.62
C PRO A 287 20.96 -3.76 -13.49
N MET A 288 20.39 -4.92 -13.79
CA MET A 288 20.94 -5.85 -14.77
C MET A 288 20.57 -5.41 -16.17
N THR A 289 21.57 -5.35 -17.05
CA THR A 289 21.41 -5.01 -18.47
C THR A 289 21.75 -6.21 -19.33
N HIS A 290 20.98 -6.42 -20.40
CA HIS A 290 21.30 -7.38 -21.44
C HIS A 290 21.57 -6.66 -22.76
N THR A 291 22.66 -6.99 -23.43
CA THR A 291 22.97 -6.50 -24.78
C THR A 291 22.86 -7.63 -25.79
N VAL A 292 22.66 -7.35 -27.07
CA VAL A 292 22.60 -8.41 -28.10
C VAL A 292 23.88 -9.27 -28.08
N ILE A 293 25.02 -8.63 -27.81
CA ILE A 293 26.37 -9.21 -27.87
C ILE A 293 26.80 -9.84 -26.52
N GLY A 294 26.13 -9.52 -25.40
CA GLY A 294 26.53 -10.05 -24.09
C GLY A 294 27.74 -9.35 -23.45
N LYS A 295 27.91 -8.03 -23.68
CA LYS A 295 29.10 -7.27 -23.26
C LYS A 295 28.89 -6.26 -22.12
N SER A 296 27.70 -6.14 -21.51
CA SER A 296 27.47 -5.19 -20.42
C SER A 296 27.93 -5.65 -19.03
N GLY A 297 28.54 -6.83 -18.90
CA GLY A 297 29.17 -7.31 -17.68
C GLY A 297 28.77 -8.73 -17.26
N PRO A 298 29.13 -9.16 -16.03
CA PRO A 298 28.93 -10.55 -15.58
C PRO A 298 27.48 -11.04 -15.53
N GLY A 299 26.50 -10.14 -15.50
CA GLY A 299 25.06 -10.46 -15.56
C GLY A 299 24.45 -10.34 -16.97
N ASP A 300 25.25 -10.04 -17.99
CA ASP A 300 24.73 -9.91 -19.35
C ASP A 300 24.55 -11.28 -20.02
N HIS A 301 23.32 -11.79 -20.03
CA HIS A 301 22.95 -13.03 -20.71
C HIS A 301 22.77 -12.90 -22.23
N GLY A 302 23.19 -11.78 -22.82
CA GLY A 302 23.16 -11.58 -24.26
C GLY A 302 21.73 -11.51 -24.81
N HIS A 303 21.61 -11.82 -26.10
CA HIS A 303 20.30 -12.02 -26.74
C HIS A 303 19.43 -13.09 -26.07
N LYS A 304 20.01 -14.08 -25.36
CA LYS A 304 19.23 -15.10 -24.63
C LYS A 304 18.43 -14.47 -23.48
N GLY A 305 19.06 -13.61 -22.69
CA GLY A 305 18.39 -12.88 -21.60
C GLY A 305 17.29 -11.95 -22.12
N ILE A 306 17.52 -11.28 -23.25
CA ILE A 306 16.50 -10.45 -23.91
C ILE A 306 15.32 -11.31 -24.36
N ARG A 307 15.59 -12.44 -25.03
CA ARG A 307 14.53 -13.35 -25.52
C ARG A 307 13.70 -13.93 -24.38
N GLU A 308 14.33 -14.34 -23.28
CA GLU A 308 13.62 -14.82 -22.09
C GLU A 308 12.76 -13.73 -21.44
N THR A 309 13.27 -12.51 -21.39
CA THR A 309 12.50 -11.35 -20.90
C THR A 309 11.27 -11.10 -21.77
N ILE A 310 11.41 -11.12 -23.10
CA ILE A 310 10.29 -10.97 -24.03
C ILE A 310 9.27 -12.10 -23.87
N ASN A 311 9.73 -13.35 -23.79
CA ASN A 311 8.85 -14.53 -23.69
C ASN A 311 8.11 -14.64 -22.35
N SER A 312 8.69 -14.15 -21.27
CA SER A 312 8.05 -14.13 -19.94
C SER A 312 7.21 -12.87 -19.70
N HIS A 313 7.29 -11.87 -20.58
CA HIS A 313 6.57 -10.62 -20.43
C HIS A 313 5.09 -10.76 -20.80
N ASN A 314 4.21 -10.34 -19.90
CA ASN A 314 2.79 -10.15 -20.17
C ASN A 314 2.49 -8.65 -20.22
N CYS A 315 2.06 -8.16 -21.40
CA CYS A 315 1.71 -6.75 -21.57
C CYS A 315 0.65 -6.33 -20.55
N ASN A 316 0.88 -5.20 -19.89
CA ASN A 316 -0.08 -4.58 -19.00
C ASN A 316 -0.63 -3.27 -19.60
N ILE A 317 -1.49 -2.59 -18.85
CA ILE A 317 -2.11 -1.32 -19.29
C ILE A 317 -1.08 -0.26 -19.68
N PHE A 318 0.10 -0.25 -19.07
CA PHE A 318 1.17 0.70 -19.39
C PHE A 318 1.81 0.40 -20.74
N CYS A 319 2.04 -0.88 -21.07
CA CYS A 319 2.55 -1.27 -22.38
C CYS A 319 1.62 -0.80 -23.50
N THR A 320 0.30 -0.95 -23.29
CA THR A 320 -0.72 -0.48 -24.24
C THR A 320 -0.77 1.04 -24.32
N ALA A 321 -0.77 1.74 -23.17
CA ALA A 321 -0.79 3.20 -23.13
C ALA A 321 0.43 3.83 -23.81
N LEU A 322 1.61 3.20 -23.66
CA LEU A 322 2.85 3.61 -24.32
C LEU A 322 2.95 3.16 -25.77
N LYS A 323 1.94 2.46 -26.31
CA LYS A 323 1.91 1.89 -27.67
C LYS A 323 3.16 1.07 -27.98
N LEU A 324 3.62 0.28 -27.00
CA LEU A 324 4.78 -0.57 -27.19
C LEU A 324 4.49 -1.66 -28.25
N PRO A 325 5.49 -2.06 -29.04
CA PRO A 325 5.32 -3.12 -30.04
C PRO A 325 4.80 -4.41 -29.42
N LYS A 326 4.03 -5.17 -30.20
CA LYS A 326 3.56 -6.50 -29.80
C LYS A 326 4.73 -7.47 -29.68
N HIS A 327 4.50 -8.54 -28.90
CA HIS A 327 5.48 -9.58 -28.60
C HIS A 327 6.20 -10.13 -29.85
N ASN A 328 5.46 -10.44 -30.92
CA ASN A 328 6.02 -10.93 -32.18
C ASN A 328 6.98 -9.93 -32.84
N ILE A 329 6.60 -8.64 -32.88
CA ILE A 329 7.43 -7.58 -33.45
C ILE A 329 8.74 -7.43 -32.66
N LEU A 330 8.69 -7.54 -31.33
CA LEU A 330 9.88 -7.49 -30.49
C LEU A 330 10.82 -8.67 -30.74
N LEU A 331 10.28 -9.88 -30.93
CA LEU A 331 11.09 -11.05 -31.28
C LEU A 331 11.72 -10.91 -32.67
N ASP A 332 10.95 -10.50 -33.67
CA ASP A 332 11.45 -10.31 -35.04
C ASP A 332 12.58 -9.26 -35.06
N THR A 333 12.38 -8.14 -34.36
CA THR A 333 13.40 -7.09 -34.20
C THR A 333 14.66 -7.65 -33.52
N LEU A 334 14.52 -8.50 -32.49
CA LEU A 334 15.67 -9.10 -31.82
C LEU A 334 16.45 -10.02 -32.77
N GLU A 335 15.77 -10.84 -33.58
CA GLU A 335 16.44 -11.72 -34.55
C GLU A 335 17.21 -10.92 -35.62
N GLU A 336 16.64 -9.81 -36.10
CA GLU A 336 17.34 -8.90 -37.01
C GLU A 336 18.62 -8.36 -36.38
N ARG A 337 18.55 -7.87 -35.12
CA ARG A 337 19.74 -7.37 -34.41
C ARG A 337 20.79 -8.45 -34.13
N ILE A 338 20.37 -9.70 -33.89
CA ILE A 338 21.31 -10.82 -33.74
C ILE A 338 22.07 -11.03 -35.06
N LYS A 339 21.38 -11.00 -36.21
CA LYS A 339 22.02 -11.13 -37.52
C LYS A 339 23.00 -10.00 -37.81
N GLU A 340 22.59 -8.76 -37.56
CA GLU A 340 23.47 -7.58 -37.70
C GLU A 340 24.72 -7.69 -36.82
N ALA A 341 24.57 -8.17 -35.57
CA ALA A 341 25.70 -8.35 -34.67
C ALA A 341 26.64 -9.50 -35.08
N ALA A 342 26.14 -10.48 -35.84
CA ALA A 342 26.92 -11.61 -36.34
C ALA A 342 27.75 -11.24 -37.59
N ASP A 343 27.35 -10.20 -38.33
CA ASP A 343 28.03 -9.73 -39.53
C ASP A 343 28.54 -8.28 -39.38
N PRO A 344 29.63 -8.06 -38.62
CA PRO A 344 30.19 -6.73 -38.41
C PRO A 344 30.77 -6.09 -39.69
N GLY A 345 30.88 -6.83 -40.80
CA GLY A 345 31.55 -6.39 -42.03
C GLY A 345 30.69 -5.55 -42.97
N THR A 346 29.36 -5.59 -42.86
CA THR A 346 28.47 -5.13 -43.94
C THR A 346 27.97 -3.69 -43.77
N HIS A 347 28.22 -3.04 -42.63
CA HIS A 347 27.72 -1.68 -42.34
C HIS A 347 28.78 -0.56 -42.44
N ALA A 348 30.03 -0.86 -42.82
CA ALA A 348 31.10 0.13 -42.89
C ALA A 348 31.10 1.00 -44.17
N SER A 349 30.09 0.92 -45.04
CA SER A 349 30.18 1.49 -46.41
C SER A 349 29.13 2.54 -46.79
N THR A 350 28.31 3.03 -45.86
CA THR A 350 27.23 4.02 -46.18
C THR A 350 27.29 5.30 -45.36
N SER A 351 28.49 5.73 -44.95
CA SER A 351 28.72 7.05 -44.34
C SER A 351 29.44 8.00 -45.29
#